data_AF-B0W4T4-F1
#
_entry.id   AF-B0W4T4-F1
#
_cell.length_a   1.000
_cell.length_b   1.000
_cell.length_c   1.000
_cell.angle_alpha   90.00
_cell.angle_beta   90.00
_cell.angle_gamma   90.00
#
_symmetry.space_group_name_H-M   'P 1'
#
loop_
_entity.id
_entity.type
_entity.pdbx_description
1 polymer ?
#
loop_
_entity_poly.entity_id
_entity_poly.type
_entity_poly.pdbx_seq_one_letter_code
_entity_poly.pdbx_strand_id
1 'polypeptide(L)' 'MSGTPKIEYGAGDGLINERSLEACKVWSDEQKQPIHAKAYPRVNHMTILSNRNVLRDVAQLAASG' A
#
# COMPACT_ATOMS: atom_id res chain seq x y z
N MET A 1 33.25 -13.56 -2.64
CA MET A 1 32.04 -13.05 -3.32
C MET A 1 32.33 -11.60 -3.72
N SER A 2 32.65 -11.34 -4.97
CA SER A 2 32.95 -9.98 -5.46
C SER A 2 32.13 -9.73 -6.73
N GLY A 3 31.04 -8.99 -6.59
CA GLY A 3 30.18 -8.58 -7.70
C GLY A 3 29.01 -7.76 -7.19
N THR A 4 28.78 -6.58 -7.78
CA THR A 4 27.57 -5.80 -7.51
C THR A 4 26.37 -6.55 -8.09
N PRO A 5 25.32 -6.82 -7.29
CA PRO A 5 24.14 -7.52 -7.78
C PRO A 5 23.43 -6.69 -8.86
N LYS A 6 22.84 -7.37 -9.84
CA LYS A 6 21.92 -6.75 -10.79
C LYS A 6 20.57 -6.53 -10.10
N ILE A 7 20.05 -5.32 -10.19
CA ILE A 7 18.74 -4.97 -9.64
C ILE A 7 17.65 -5.34 -10.66
N GLU A 8 16.64 -6.07 -10.20
CA GLU A 8 15.42 -6.32 -10.95
C GLU A 8 14.25 -5.65 -10.24
N TYR A 9 13.52 -4.80 -10.97
CA TYR A 9 12.41 -4.03 -10.44
C TYR A 9 11.09 -4.77 -10.70
N GLY A 10 10.21 -4.76 -9.68
CA GLY A 10 8.85 -5.27 -9.76
C GLY A 10 7.81 -4.21 -9.40
N ALA A 11 6.53 -4.56 -9.48
CA ALA A 11 5.44 -3.69 -9.05
C ALA A 11 5.50 -3.43 -7.53
N GLY A 12 5.14 -2.21 -7.13
CA GLY A 12 5.20 -1.76 -5.74
C GLY A 12 5.09 -0.24 -5.62
N ASP A 13 5.33 0.28 -4.42
CA ASP A 13 5.31 1.71 -4.11
C ASP A 13 6.70 2.38 -4.19
N GLY A 14 7.67 1.68 -4.76
CA GLY A 14 9.07 2.12 -4.88
C GLY A 14 10.00 1.63 -3.76
N LEU A 15 9.46 1.08 -2.66
CA LEU A 15 10.25 0.39 -1.62
C LEU A 15 9.66 -0.97 -1.25
N ILE A 16 8.33 -1.06 -1.18
CA ILE A 16 7.59 -2.26 -0.83
C ILE A 16 6.94 -2.84 -2.08
N ASN A 17 7.10 -4.15 -2.27
CA ASN A 17 6.52 -4.88 -3.40
C ASN A 17 4.99 -5.00 -3.26
N GLU A 18 4.29 -5.05 -4.39
CA GLU A 18 2.83 -5.11 -4.43
C GLU A 18 2.27 -6.33 -3.68
N ARG A 19 2.90 -7.50 -3.79
CA ARG A 19 2.49 -8.71 -3.06
C ARG A 19 2.44 -8.47 -1.54
N SER A 20 3.41 -7.76 -0.98
CA SER A 20 3.43 -7.38 0.43
C SER A 20 2.34 -6.37 0.78
N LEU A 21 2.07 -5.40 -0.10
CA LEU A 21 0.99 -4.40 0.11
C LEU A 21 -0.40 -5.05 0.11
N GLU A 22 -0.59 -6.12 -0.65
CA GLU A 22 -1.87 -6.81 -0.78
C GLU A 22 -2.18 -7.84 0.31
N ALA A 23 -1.24 -8.09 1.23
CA ALA A 23 -1.38 -9.11 2.28
C ALA A 23 -2.63 -8.93 3.16
N CYS A 24 -3.11 -7.70 3.34
CA CYS A 24 -4.33 -7.40 4.09
C CYS A 24 -5.58 -8.09 3.52
N LYS A 25 -5.63 -8.36 2.20
CA LYS A 25 -6.75 -9.03 1.55
C LYS A 25 -6.97 -10.45 2.08
N VAL A 26 -5.91 -11.13 2.54
CA VAL A 26 -5.99 -12.47 3.13
C VAL A 26 -6.91 -12.48 4.34
N TRP A 27 -6.97 -11.37 5.08
CA TRP A 27 -7.82 -11.29 6.27
C TRP A 27 -9.31 -11.15 5.96
N SER A 28 -9.74 -11.01 4.70
CA SER A 28 -11.17 -11.01 4.37
C SER A 28 -11.87 -12.28 4.83
N ASP A 29 -11.13 -13.39 4.87
CA ASP A 29 -11.65 -14.72 5.16
C ASP A 29 -11.34 -15.16 6.61
N GLU A 30 -10.58 -14.34 7.36
CA GLU A 30 -10.07 -14.66 8.70
C GLU A 30 -10.80 -13.87 9.82
N GLN A 31 -11.70 -12.93 9.47
CA GLN A 31 -12.44 -12.13 10.44
C GLN A 31 -13.87 -11.80 10.00
N LYS A 32 -14.74 -11.45 10.96
CA LYS A 32 -16.14 -11.10 10.71
C LYS A 32 -16.31 -9.69 10.17
N GLN A 33 -15.43 -8.78 10.57
CA GLN A 33 -15.46 -7.38 10.16
C GLN A 33 -14.94 -7.26 8.72
N PRO A 34 -15.55 -6.42 7.88
CA PRO A 34 -15.13 -6.27 6.50
C PRO A 34 -13.71 -5.68 6.40
N ILE A 35 -12.93 -6.20 5.45
CA ILE A 35 -11.65 -5.63 5.04
C ILE A 35 -11.87 -4.73 3.83
N HIS A 36 -11.41 -3.48 3.89
CA HIS A 36 -11.45 -2.53 2.79
C HIS A 36 -10.02 -2.26 2.29
N ALA A 37 -9.66 -2.86 1.15
CA ALA A 37 -8.36 -2.62 0.50
C ALA A 37 -8.51 -1.52 -0.56
N LYS A 38 -7.63 -0.52 -0.55
CA LYS A 38 -7.61 0.57 -1.54
C LYS A 38 -6.20 0.80 -2.06
N ALA A 39 -6.02 0.63 -3.36
CA ALA A 39 -4.78 0.94 -4.05
C ALA A 39 -4.70 2.44 -4.38
N TYR A 40 -3.50 3.00 -4.30
CA TYR A 40 -3.17 4.36 -4.74
C TYR A 40 -2.11 4.31 -5.85
N PRO A 41 -2.53 4.19 -7.13
CA PRO A 41 -1.61 4.05 -8.24
C PRO A 41 -0.66 5.24 -8.34
N ARG A 42 0.62 4.98 -8.64
CA ARG A 42 1.68 5.99 -8.81
C ARG A 42 1.93 6.84 -7.56
N VAL A 43 1.61 6.33 -6.37
CA VAL A 43 1.98 6.95 -5.10
C VAL A 43 3.22 6.25 -4.55
N ASN A 44 4.28 7.01 -4.32
CA ASN A 44 5.53 6.47 -3.79
C ASN A 44 5.48 6.39 -2.25
N HIS A 45 6.13 5.37 -1.70
CA HIS A 45 6.25 5.11 -0.26
C HIS A 45 6.57 6.38 0.56
N MET A 46 7.54 7.18 0.12
CA MET A 46 7.98 8.37 0.86
C MET A 46 6.99 9.54 0.76
N THR A 47 6.09 9.51 -0.21
CA THR A 47 5.15 10.61 -0.51
C THR A 47 3.72 10.32 -0.06
N ILE A 48 3.41 9.08 0.35
CA ILE A 48 2.04 8.63 0.64
C ILE A 48 1.36 9.48 1.72
N LEU A 49 2.10 9.87 2.76
CA LEU A 49 1.58 10.68 3.88
C LEU A 49 1.27 12.13 3.49
N SER A 50 1.78 12.61 2.36
CA SER A 50 1.51 13.95 1.82
C SER A 50 0.57 13.92 0.61
N ASN A 51 0.16 12.73 0.16
CA ASN A 51 -0.67 12.59 -1.02
C ASN A 51 -2.09 13.10 -0.72
N ARG A 52 -2.54 14.09 -1.48
CA ARG A 52 -3.85 14.74 -1.26
C ARG A 52 -5.03 13.78 -1.32
N ASN A 53 -4.97 12.76 -2.19
CA ASN A 53 -6.05 11.79 -2.30
C ASN A 53 -6.09 10.87 -1.07
N VAL A 54 -4.93 10.41 -0.61
CA VAL A 54 -4.81 9.61 0.63
C VAL A 54 -5.33 10.41 1.82
N LEU A 55 -4.86 11.65 1.99
CA LEU A 55 -5.29 12.52 3.10
C LEU A 55 -6.79 12.80 3.08
N ARG A 56 -7.36 13.07 1.90
CA ARG A 56 -8.81 13.26 1.74
C ARG A 56 -9.58 12.01 2.17
N ASP A 57 -9.13 10.84 1.72
CA ASP A 57 -9.84 9.60 2.01
C ASP A 57 -9.74 9.21 3.49
N VAL A 58 -8.59 9.45 4.13
CA VAL A 58 -8.43 9.27 5.59
C VAL A 58 -9.32 10.24 6.37
N ALA A 59 -9.36 11.52 5.98
CA ALA A 59 -10.23 12.51 6.62
C ALA A 59 -11.72 12.15 6.48
N GLN A 60 -12.13 11.65 5.30
CA GLN A 60 -13.50 11.19 5.07
C GLN A 60 -13.85 9.99 5.97
N LEU A 61 -12.94 9.02 6.11
CA LEU A 61 -13.14 7.87 6.99
C LEU A 61 -13.25 8.30 8.47
N ALA A 62 -12.39 9.21 8.91
CA ALA A 62 -12.42 9.72 10.29
C ALA A 62 -13.70 10.53 10.60
N ALA A 63 -14.23 11.26 9.61
CA ALA A 63 -15.46 12.02 9.75
C ALA A 63 -16.75 11.18 9.59
N SER A 64 -16.64 9.92 9.16
CA SER A 64 -17.77 9.02 8.97
C SER A 64 -18.19 8.24 10.22
N GLY A 65 -17.59 8.58 11.38
CA GLY A 65 -17.92 8.03 12.70
C GLY A 65 -19.08 8.74 13.38
#